data_AF-A0A927SIQ2-F1
#
_entry.id   AF-A0A927SIQ2-F1
#
_cell.length_a   1.000
_cell.length_b   1.000
_cell.length_c   1.000
_cell.angle_alpha   90.00
_cell.angle_beta   90.00
_cell.angle_gamma   90.00
#
_symmetry.space_group_name_H-M   'P 1'
#
loop_
_entity.id
_entity.type
_entity.pdbx_description
1 polymer ?
#
loop_
_entity_poly.entity_id
_entity_poly.type
_entity_poly.pdbx_seq_one_letter_code
_entity_poly.pdbx_strand_id
1 'polypeptide(L)'
;MHYFDDFYSRLSWGQPEDVQRAAIEEASSIQNLWLFIQPMIVPNPKAVWENCAIILAQRTDSELEPYLDQIFEWLQDLNWPGAIIIHNRLLDMEEPMLKKQLARSQQQAQMENDDEWLFNLKYLQNRIKM
;
A
#
# COMPACT_ATOMS: atom_id res chain seq x y z
N MET A 1 15.00 -18.09 -6.32
CA MET A 1 13.58 -17.90 -5.96
C MET A 1 13.37 -17.98 -4.44
N HIS A 2 14.07 -18.87 -3.72
CA HIS A 2 13.96 -19.06 -2.26
C HIS A 2 14.18 -17.84 -1.34
N TYR A 3 14.98 -16.85 -1.74
CA TYR A 3 15.27 -15.69 -0.89
C TYR A 3 14.05 -14.80 -0.64
N PHE A 4 13.23 -14.58 -1.67
CA PHE A 4 12.03 -13.76 -1.52
C PHE A 4 10.96 -14.50 -0.71
N ASP A 5 10.79 -15.80 -0.92
CA ASP A 5 9.85 -16.62 -0.13
C ASP A 5 10.17 -16.55 1.37
N ASP A 6 11.46 -16.64 1.74
CA ASP A 6 11.91 -16.48 3.12
C ASP A 6 11.63 -15.08 3.67
N PHE A 7 11.98 -14.04 2.91
CA PHE A 7 11.73 -12.65 3.29
C PHE A 7 10.25 -12.36 3.56
N TYR A 8 9.34 -12.73 2.65
CA TYR A 8 7.91 -12.52 2.87
C TYR A 8 7.38 -13.38 4.01
N SER A 9 7.91 -14.58 4.23
CA SER A 9 7.51 -15.41 5.37
C SER A 9 7.79 -14.72 6.71
N ARG A 10 8.89 -13.95 6.80
CA ARG A 10 9.26 -13.15 7.97
C ARG A 10 8.39 -11.92 8.17
N LEU A 11 7.79 -11.39 7.10
CA LEU A 11 6.79 -10.31 7.16
C LEU A 11 5.39 -10.78 7.57
N SER A 12 5.16 -12.08 7.73
CA SER A 12 3.83 -12.58 8.12
C SER A 12 3.51 -12.22 9.57
N TRP A 13 2.28 -11.75 9.83
CA TRP A 13 1.73 -11.59 11.19
C TRP A 13 1.71 -12.88 12.03
N GLY A 14 1.92 -14.05 11.41
CA GLY A 14 2.08 -15.33 12.13
C GLY A 14 3.47 -15.54 12.72
N GLN A 15 4.43 -14.65 12.45
CA GLN A 15 5.78 -14.70 13.01
C GLN A 15 5.88 -13.90 14.32
N PRO A 16 6.89 -14.15 15.15
CA PRO A 16 7.22 -13.27 16.26
C PRO A 16 7.43 -11.81 15.83
N GLU A 17 7.01 -10.84 16.66
CA GLU A 17 7.09 -9.41 16.34
C GLU A 17 8.51 -8.92 16.05
N ASP A 18 9.52 -9.48 16.72
CA ASP A 18 10.93 -9.16 16.49
C ASP A 18 11.43 -9.63 15.13
N VAL A 19 10.94 -10.78 14.65
CA VAL A 19 11.22 -11.29 13.29
C VAL A 19 10.58 -10.38 12.25
N GLN A 20 9.33 -9.97 12.46
CA GLN A 20 8.62 -9.05 11.56
C GLN A 20 9.35 -7.70 11.47
N ARG A 21 9.71 -7.11 12.61
CA ARG A 21 10.45 -5.85 12.67
C ARG A 21 11.79 -5.91 11.96
N ALA A 22 12.56 -6.99 12.17
CA ALA A 22 13.84 -7.17 11.47
C ALA A 22 13.66 -7.24 9.94
N ALA A 23 12.59 -7.87 9.45
CA ALA A 23 12.29 -7.91 8.03
C ALA A 23 11.85 -6.53 7.48
N ILE A 24 11.09 -5.75 8.24
CA ILE A 24 10.72 -4.36 7.88
C ILE A 24 11.99 -3.49 7.78
N GLU A 25 12.92 -3.61 8.73
CA GLU A 25 14.18 -2.87 8.73
C GLU A 25 15.05 -3.26 7.52
N GLU A 26 15.17 -4.55 7.21
CA GLU A 26 15.87 -5.07 6.03
C GLU A 26 15.28 -4.50 4.73
N ALA A 27 13.95 -4.34 4.69
CA ALA A 27 13.24 -3.83 3.53
C ALA A 27 13.68 -2.42 3.13
N SER A 28 14.19 -1.60 4.07
CA SER A 28 14.66 -0.22 3.80
C SER A 28 15.68 -0.15 2.64
N SER A 29 16.47 -1.20 2.46
CA SER A 29 17.47 -1.32 1.38
C SER A 29 16.89 -1.70 0.01
N ILE A 30 15.64 -2.17 -0.05
CA ILE A 30 14.96 -2.60 -1.27
C ILE A 30 14.36 -1.39 -1.99
N GLN A 31 14.84 -1.11 -3.21
CA GLN A 31 14.41 0.03 -4.02
C GLN A 31 13.12 -0.23 -4.80
N ASN A 32 12.88 -1.47 -5.22
CA ASN A 32 11.70 -1.79 -6.03
C ASN A 32 10.46 -1.93 -5.13
N LEU A 33 9.71 -0.85 -4.96
CA LEU A 33 8.55 -0.82 -4.06
C LEU A 33 7.37 -1.65 -4.55
N TRP A 34 7.31 -1.98 -5.83
CA TRP A 34 6.32 -2.90 -6.40
C TRP A 34 6.20 -4.20 -5.59
N LEU A 35 7.32 -4.67 -5.04
CA LEU A 35 7.39 -5.88 -4.22
C LEU A 35 6.52 -5.81 -2.96
N PHE A 36 6.16 -4.63 -2.49
CA PHE A 36 5.35 -4.43 -1.28
C PHE A 36 3.90 -4.04 -1.60
N ILE A 37 3.54 -3.88 -2.87
CA ILE A 37 2.17 -3.53 -3.26
C ILE A 37 1.36 -4.81 -3.39
N GLN A 38 0.62 -5.14 -2.33
CA GLN A 38 -0.30 -6.29 -2.27
C GLN A 38 0.30 -7.59 -2.83
N PRO A 39 1.48 -8.03 -2.36
CA PRO A 39 2.16 -9.17 -2.94
C PRO A 39 1.30 -10.43 -2.87
N MET A 40 1.11 -11.08 -4.01
CA MET A 40 0.32 -12.32 -4.16
C MET A 40 1.19 -13.58 -4.22
N ILE A 41 2.48 -13.47 -3.90
CA ILE A 41 3.48 -14.51 -4.14
C ILE A 41 3.60 -15.53 -2.99
N VAL A 42 2.88 -15.32 -1.88
CA VAL A 42 2.84 -16.25 -0.74
C VAL A 42 1.47 -16.93 -0.63
N PRO A 43 1.39 -18.16 -0.05
CA PRO A 43 0.12 -18.90 0.04
C PRO A 43 -1.01 -18.17 0.78
N ASN A 44 -0.67 -17.27 1.72
CA ASN A 44 -1.62 -16.39 2.39
C ASN A 44 -1.18 -14.92 2.21
N PRO A 45 -1.52 -14.26 1.09
CA PRO A 45 -1.08 -12.91 0.77
C PRO A 45 -1.40 -11.89 1.87
N LYS A 46 -2.63 -11.94 2.40
CA LYS A 46 -3.10 -10.99 3.42
C LYS A 46 -2.29 -11.04 4.71
N ALA A 47 -1.61 -12.15 4.99
CA ALA A 47 -0.77 -12.29 6.17
C ALA A 47 0.44 -11.34 6.20
N VAL A 48 0.89 -10.86 5.04
CA VAL A 48 2.07 -9.97 4.92
C VAL A 48 1.70 -8.53 4.59
N TRP A 49 0.47 -8.28 4.16
CA TRP A 49 0.03 -6.98 3.63
C TRP A 49 0.18 -5.83 4.62
N GLU A 50 -0.15 -6.03 5.90
CA GLU A 50 -0.01 -4.97 6.90
C GLU A 50 1.44 -4.51 7.03
N ASN A 51 2.40 -5.44 7.14
CA ASN A 51 3.81 -5.11 7.20
C ASN A 51 4.35 -4.53 5.89
N CYS A 52 3.83 -4.96 4.74
CA CYS A 52 4.13 -4.31 3.46
C CYS A 52 3.62 -2.86 3.42
N ALA A 53 2.43 -2.58 3.96
CA ALA A 53 1.91 -1.23 4.07
C ALA A 53 2.76 -0.35 5.01
N ILE A 54 3.28 -0.91 6.12
CA ILE A 54 4.24 -0.23 7.00
C ILE A 54 5.51 0.15 6.23
N ILE A 55 6.06 -0.78 5.44
CA ILE A 55 7.26 -0.53 4.61
C ILE A 55 7.00 0.60 3.60
N LEU A 56 5.85 0.58 2.91
CA LEU A 56 5.46 1.63 1.97
C LEU A 56 5.27 2.99 2.68
N ALA A 57 4.65 3.00 3.86
CA ALA A 57 4.41 4.23 4.62
C ALA A 57 5.70 4.93 5.08
N GLN A 58 6.80 4.19 5.21
CA GLN A 58 8.12 4.74 5.58
C GLN A 58 8.86 5.39 4.41
N ARG A 59 8.37 5.23 3.17
CA ARG A 59 9.03 5.76 1.96
C ARG A 59 8.69 7.22 1.72
N THR A 60 9.59 7.91 1.02
CA THR A 60 9.37 9.30 0.64
C THR A 60 8.29 9.42 -0.43
N ASP A 61 7.68 10.60 -0.56
CA ASP A 61 6.67 10.85 -1.58
C ASP A 61 7.23 10.59 -3.00
N SER A 62 8.49 10.96 -3.24
CA SER A 62 9.17 10.76 -4.53
C SER A 62 9.40 9.27 -4.85
N GLU A 63 9.64 8.45 -3.83
CA GLU A 63 9.80 6.99 -4.03
C GLU A 63 8.45 6.34 -4.35
N LEU A 64 7.35 6.84 -3.77
CA LEU A 64 6.00 6.32 -3.97
C LEU A 64 5.33 6.82 -5.25
N GLU A 65 5.68 8.02 -5.73
CA GLU A 65 5.06 8.69 -6.88
C GLU A 65 4.90 7.78 -8.12
N PRO A 66 5.90 6.97 -8.54
CA PRO A 66 5.77 6.10 -9.71
C PRO A 66 4.75 4.97 -9.55
N TYR A 67 4.33 4.69 -8.31
CA TYR A 67 3.48 3.57 -7.93
C TYR A 67 2.08 4.00 -7.44
N LEU A 68 1.76 5.30 -7.51
CA LEU A 68 0.52 5.83 -6.93
C LEU A 68 -0.75 5.17 -7.50
N ASP A 69 -0.76 4.82 -8.78
CA ASP A 69 -1.90 4.14 -9.40
C ASP A 69 -2.24 2.84 -8.63
N GLN A 70 -1.23 2.05 -8.25
CA GLN A 70 -1.43 0.79 -7.51
C GLN A 70 -1.49 0.97 -5.99
N ILE A 71 -0.89 2.05 -5.46
CA ILE A 71 -1.10 2.42 -4.06
C ILE A 71 -2.57 2.78 -3.82
N PHE A 72 -3.25 3.43 -4.78
CA PHE A 72 -4.68 3.71 -4.66
C PHE A 72 -5.58 2.48 -4.68
N GLU A 73 -5.13 1.34 -5.22
CA GLU A 73 -5.87 0.07 -5.20
C GLU A 73 -6.06 -0.46 -3.77
N TRP A 74 -5.21 -0.08 -2.81
CA TRP A 74 -5.42 -0.37 -1.39
C TRP A 74 -6.72 0.23 -0.82
N LEU A 75 -7.29 1.23 -1.49
CA LEU A 75 -8.53 1.87 -1.07
C LEU A 75 -9.78 1.18 -1.63
N GLN A 76 -9.64 0.06 -2.37
CA GLN A 76 -10.79 -0.74 -2.80
C GLN A 76 -11.57 -1.30 -1.62
N ASP A 77 -10.88 -1.75 -0.57
CA ASP A 77 -11.48 -2.27 0.66
C ASP A 77 -10.61 -1.86 1.85
N LEU A 78 -11.12 -0.91 2.66
CA LEU A 78 -10.42 -0.42 3.84
C LEU A 78 -10.30 -1.45 4.97
N ASN A 79 -10.95 -2.62 4.85
CA ASN A 79 -10.79 -3.74 5.78
C ASN A 79 -9.57 -4.62 5.42
N TRP A 80 -8.90 -4.38 4.29
CA TRP A 80 -7.67 -5.10 3.97
C TRP A 80 -6.56 -4.76 4.98
N PRO A 81 -5.78 -5.75 5.46
CA PRO A 81 -4.70 -5.50 6.42
C PRO A 81 -3.70 -4.51 5.84
N GLY A 82 -3.53 -3.34 6.47
CA GLY A 82 -2.66 -2.28 5.97
C GLY A 82 -3.34 -1.20 5.10
N ALA A 83 -4.59 -1.37 4.66
CA ALA A 83 -5.28 -0.36 3.85
C ALA A 83 -5.42 0.99 4.57
N ILE A 84 -5.73 0.97 5.87
CA ILE A 84 -5.80 2.19 6.69
C ILE A 84 -4.42 2.86 6.84
N ILE A 85 -3.34 2.07 6.89
CA ILE A 85 -1.96 2.61 6.95
C ILE A 85 -1.66 3.37 5.65
N ILE A 86 -1.97 2.78 4.49
CA ILE A 86 -1.81 3.42 3.19
C ILE A 86 -2.70 4.66 3.05
N HIS A 87 -3.97 4.57 3.46
CA HIS A 87 -4.89 5.70 3.43
C HIS A 87 -4.33 6.89 4.23
N ASN A 88 -3.83 6.65 5.44
CA ASN A 88 -3.23 7.71 6.26
C ASN A 88 -1.95 8.25 5.62
N ARG A 89 -1.12 7.40 5.03
CA ARG A 89 0.09 7.83 4.33
C ARG A 89 -0.21 8.76 3.16
N LEU A 90 -1.28 8.49 2.41
CA LEU A 90 -1.75 9.33 1.31
C LEU A 90 -2.27 10.69 1.80
N LEU A 91 -2.90 10.75 2.98
CA LEU A 91 -3.33 12.03 3.59
C LEU A 91 -2.16 12.94 3.99
N ASP A 92 -0.98 12.37 4.19
CA ASP A 92 0.23 13.12 4.52
C ASP A 92 0.98 13.63 3.27
N MET A 93 0.56 13.23 2.06
CA MET A 93 1.11 13.72 0.80
C MET A 93 0.44 15.03 0.36
N GLU A 94 1.17 15.87 -0.37
CA GLU A 94 0.61 17.10 -0.94
C GLU A 94 -0.35 16.80 -2.10
N GLU A 95 -1.49 17.50 -2.15
CA GLU A 95 -2.52 17.34 -3.19
C GLU A 95 -1.98 17.32 -4.63
N PRO A 96 -1.05 18.22 -5.03
CA PRO A 96 -0.57 18.27 -6.41
C PRO A 96 0.07 16.95 -6.87
N MET A 97 0.69 16.19 -5.96
CA MET A 97 1.33 14.90 -6.28
C MET A 97 0.30 13.81 -6.56
N LEU A 98 -0.86 13.86 -5.88
CA LEU A 98 -1.88 12.82 -5.94
C LEU A 98 -2.91 13.04 -7.04
N LYS A 99 -3.16 14.30 -7.41
CA LYS A 99 -4.32 14.73 -8.19
C LYS A 99 -4.56 13.93 -9.47
N LYS A 100 -3.50 13.69 -10.25
CA LYS A 100 -3.61 13.02 -11.55
C LYS A 100 -3.98 11.55 -11.39
N GLN A 101 -3.29 10.83 -10.52
CA GLN A 101 -3.51 9.41 -10.28
C GLN A 101 -4.82 9.17 -9.53
N LEU A 102 -5.17 10.02 -8.57
CA LEU A 102 -6.45 9.96 -7.87
C LEU A 102 -7.64 10.09 -8.85
N ALA A 103 -7.57 11.05 -9.78
CA ALA A 103 -8.61 11.21 -10.81
C ALA A 103 -8.73 9.98 -11.73
N ARG A 104 -7.59 9.34 -12.05
CA ARG A 104 -7.58 8.10 -12.84
C ARG A 104 -8.20 6.93 -12.07
N SER A 105 -7.81 6.72 -10.82
CA SER A 105 -8.39 5.67 -9.97
C SER A 105 -9.90 5.88 -9.77
N GLN A 106 -10.36 7.12 -9.61
CA GLN A 106 -11.80 7.42 -9.53
C GLN A 106 -12.54 7.09 -10.83
N GLN A 107 -11.93 7.35 -11.98
CA GLN A 107 -12.51 6.98 -13.28
C GLN A 107 -12.56 5.46 -13.44
N GLN A 108 -11.49 4.76 -13.03
CA GLN A 108 -11.42 3.30 -13.09
C GLN A 108 -12.47 2.65 -12.19
N ALA A 109 -12.57 3.08 -10.93
CA ALA A 109 -13.61 2.60 -10.01
C ALA A 109 -15.03 2.76 -10.58
N GLN A 110 -15.31 3.87 -11.26
CA GLN A 110 -16.59 4.07 -11.96
C GLN A 110 -16.80 3.10 -13.12
N MET A 111 -15.77 2.84 -13.93
CA MET A 111 -15.85 1.90 -15.05
C MET A 111 -16.05 0.45 -14.57
N GLU A 112 -15.46 0.11 -13.43
CA GLU A 112 -15.56 -1.20 -12.80
C GLU A 112 -16.85 -1.37 -11.97
N ASN A 113 -17.62 -0.29 -11.78
CA ASN A 113 -18.77 -0.21 -10.86
C ASN A 113 -18.39 -0.59 -9.42
N ASP A 114 -17.17 -0.24 -9.01
CA ASP A 114 -16.67 -0.39 -7.65
C ASP A 114 -17.05 0.84 -6.81
N ASP A 115 -18.28 0.82 -6.31
CA ASP A 115 -18.84 1.91 -5.51
C ASP A 115 -18.07 2.11 -4.19
N GLU A 116 -17.52 1.03 -3.61
CA GLU A 116 -16.75 1.09 -2.37
C GLU A 116 -15.41 1.78 -2.61
N TRP A 117 -14.67 1.39 -3.65
CA TRP A 117 -13.44 2.06 -4.02
C TRP A 117 -13.65 3.53 -4.36
N LEU A 118 -14.68 3.82 -5.17
CA LEU A 118 -15.02 5.20 -5.54
C LEU A 118 -15.36 6.05 -4.31
N PHE A 119 -16.12 5.48 -3.35
CA PHE A 119 -16.45 6.14 -2.09
C PHE A 119 -15.18 6.45 -1.29
N ASN A 120 -14.28 5.47 -1.12
CA ASN A 120 -13.03 5.62 -0.37
C ASN A 120 -12.08 6.65 -1.02
N LEU A 121 -11.97 6.66 -2.35
CA LEU A 121 -11.17 7.63 -3.09
C LEU A 121 -11.72 9.06 -2.93
N LYS A 122 -13.04 9.25 -2.99
CA LYS A 122 -13.68 10.56 -2.73
C LYS A 122 -13.53 10.98 -1.28
N TYR A 123 -13.62 10.04 -0.35
CA TYR A 123 -13.40 10.28 1.06
C TYR A 123 -11.97 10.77 1.33
N LEU A 124 -10.96 10.14 0.72
CA LEU A 124 -9.58 10.63 0.74
C LEU A 124 -9.48 12.04 0.15
N GLN A 125 -10.03 12.27 -1.05
CA GLN A 125 -9.96 13.56 -1.74
C GLN A 125 -10.44 14.73 -0.87
N ASN A 126 -11.53 14.54 -0.13
CA ASN A 126 -12.10 15.58 0.74
C ASN A 126 -11.25 15.89 1.99
N ARG A 127 -10.22 15.09 2.26
CA ARG A 127 -9.38 15.17 3.46
C ARG A 127 -7.91 15.47 3.17
N ILE A 128 -7.48 15.40 1.91
CA ILE A 128 -6.13 15.83 1.52
C ILE A 128 -5.97 17.31 1.85
N LYS A 129 -4.84 17.65 2.48
CA LYS A 129 -4.51 19.04 2.81
C LYS A 129 -4.12 19.77 1.53
N MET A 130 -4.79 20.90 1.27
CA MET A 130 -4.45 21.85 0.20
C MET A 130 -3.19 22.63 0.55
#